data_AF-A0AAW0A159-F1
#
_entry.id   AF-A0AAW0A159-F1
#
_cell.length_a   1.000
_cell.length_b   1.000
_cell.length_c   1.000
_cell.angle_alpha   90.00
_cell.angle_beta   90.00
_cell.angle_gamma   90.00
#
_symmetry.space_group_name_H-M   'P 1'
#
loop_
_entity.id
_entity.type
_entity.pdbx_description
1 polymer ?
#
loop_
_entity_poly.entity_id
_entity_poly.type
_entity_poly.pdbx_seq_one_letter_code
_entity_poly.pdbx_strand_id
1 'polypeptide(L)'
;MHRFLKGDAWTAQAESAGSSTAQTAASPVSASQTWAPVNTVFNQDDWSELVHKIRILNSRGAEDRPLILEVCDRASTDATAREAIKALMYELKHGCADAQLSAARLWAIMLRNSSAAFIFQSTAVDFLATIEELILSNTTSSLVRNRVTSVLGDAVLSNPAHGAFRRLWMTVKPPGAPDQTMFTTPF
;
A
#
# COMPACT_ATOMS: atom_id res chain seq x y z
N MET A 1 -52.51 3.54 64.91
CA MET A 1 -52.82 2.12 65.14
C MET A 1 -51.78 1.27 64.43
N HIS A 2 -51.10 0.38 65.19
CA HIS A 2 -50.39 -0.86 64.80
C HIS A 2 -49.30 -0.81 63.70
N ARG A 3 -48.00 -0.99 64.02
CA ARG A 3 -47.20 -2.26 64.21
C ARG A 3 -47.15 -3.11 62.91
N PHE A 4 -46.04 -3.69 62.41
CA PHE A 4 -44.73 -4.09 62.95
C PHE A 4 -43.82 -4.56 61.77
N LEU A 5 -42.50 -4.33 61.86
CA LEU A 5 -41.28 -5.15 61.55
C LEU A 5 -41.32 -6.20 60.41
N LYS A 6 -40.26 -6.51 59.62
CA LYS A 6 -38.84 -6.77 59.95
C LYS A 6 -38.07 -7.24 58.68
N GLY A 7 -36.74 -7.08 58.65
CA GLY A 7 -35.74 -7.90 57.93
C GLY A 7 -35.31 -7.38 56.55
N ASP A 8 -34.04 -7.36 56.13
CA ASP A 8 -32.79 -7.92 56.64
C ASP A 8 -31.62 -7.05 56.10
N ALA A 9 -30.76 -6.50 56.97
CA ALA A 9 -29.44 -7.02 57.34
C ALA A 9 -28.46 -7.13 56.15
N TRP A 10 -27.73 -6.04 55.94
CA TRP A 10 -26.60 -5.94 55.01
C TRP A 10 -25.30 -6.06 55.81
N THR A 11 -24.73 -7.26 55.86
CA THR A 11 -23.34 -7.50 56.28
C THR A 11 -22.85 -8.81 55.67
N ALA A 12 -21.94 -8.73 54.72
CA ALA A 12 -21.03 -9.82 54.41
C ALA A 12 -19.70 -9.24 53.93
N GLN A 13 -18.74 -9.38 54.85
CA GLN A 13 -17.32 -9.20 54.70
C GLN A 13 -16.78 -10.28 53.73
N ALA A 14 -15.92 -9.89 52.79
CA ALA A 14 -15.13 -10.85 52.02
C ALA A 14 -13.67 -10.38 52.05
N GLU A 15 -12.85 -11.23 52.67
CA GLU A 15 -11.43 -11.08 52.87
C GLU A 15 -10.62 -11.13 51.56
N SER A 16 -9.50 -10.43 51.63
CA SER A 16 -8.40 -10.40 50.67
C SER A 16 -7.61 -11.70 50.62
N ALA A 17 -7.31 -12.20 49.42
CA ALA A 17 -6.03 -12.82 49.05
C ALA A 17 -6.01 -13.11 47.54
N GLY A 18 -4.94 -12.73 46.84
CA GLY A 18 -4.72 -13.22 45.47
C GLY A 18 -3.90 -12.30 44.55
N SER A 19 -2.59 -12.29 44.78
CA SER A 19 -1.48 -12.20 43.82
C SER A 19 -1.69 -11.65 42.39
N SER A 20 -0.86 -10.65 42.08
CA SER A 20 -0.05 -10.49 40.87
C SER A 20 -0.62 -10.98 39.54
N THR A 21 -0.90 -10.03 38.64
CA THR A 21 -0.17 -10.01 37.35
C THR A 21 -0.21 -8.60 36.75
N ALA A 22 0.97 -8.04 36.53
CA ALA A 22 1.15 -6.81 35.78
C ALA A 22 0.65 -7.01 34.34
N GLN A 23 -0.39 -6.28 33.96
CA GLN A 23 -0.75 -6.12 32.55
C GLN A 23 0.19 -5.10 31.93
N THR A 24 1.30 -5.60 31.41
CA THR A 24 2.11 -4.92 30.39
C THR A 24 1.21 -4.68 29.18
N ALA A 25 0.84 -3.42 28.96
CA ALA A 25 0.26 -2.95 27.71
C ALA A 25 1.33 -3.08 26.61
N ALA A 26 1.43 -4.27 26.01
CA ALA A 26 2.15 -4.46 24.77
C ALA A 26 1.22 -4.01 23.63
N SER A 27 1.64 -2.94 22.97
CA SER A 27 1.10 -2.47 21.70
C SER A 27 0.86 -3.62 20.71
N PRO A 28 -0.18 -3.59 19.87
CA PRO A 28 -0.26 -4.52 18.76
C PRO A 28 0.93 -4.26 17.83
N VAL A 29 1.87 -5.20 17.85
CA VAL A 29 2.98 -5.29 16.92
C VAL A 29 2.39 -5.25 15.52
N SER A 30 2.74 -4.19 14.79
CA SER A 30 2.46 -4.02 13.38
C SER A 30 2.94 -5.28 12.66
N ALA A 31 2.01 -6.16 12.32
CA ALA A 31 2.31 -7.38 11.59
C ALA A 31 2.93 -6.95 10.27
N SER A 32 4.23 -7.20 10.11
CA SER A 32 4.90 -7.17 8.82
C SER A 32 4.06 -8.03 7.87
N GLN A 33 3.34 -7.39 6.95
CA GLN A 33 2.58 -8.06 5.91
C GLN A 33 3.57 -8.69 4.94
N THR A 34 4.09 -9.86 5.31
CA THR A 34 4.88 -10.73 4.46
C THR A 34 3.90 -11.50 3.60
N TRP A 35 3.79 -11.20 2.30
CA TRP A 35 2.76 -11.79 1.45
C TRP A 35 3.21 -12.98 0.60
N ALA A 36 4.29 -13.69 0.93
CA ALA A 36 4.51 -14.96 0.24
C ALA A 36 3.50 -16.02 0.73
N PRO A 37 2.78 -16.71 -0.17
CA PRO A 37 2.58 -18.12 -0.02
C PRO A 37 3.43 -18.87 -1.04
N VAL A 38 3.87 -20.04 -0.59
CA VAL A 38 4.31 -21.17 -1.39
C VAL A 38 3.55 -21.24 -2.71
N ASN A 39 4.29 -21.06 -3.82
CA ASN A 39 3.93 -21.53 -5.16
C ASN A 39 2.46 -21.32 -5.56
N THR A 40 1.96 -20.08 -5.50
CA THR A 40 0.67 -19.76 -6.14
C THR A 40 0.89 -19.68 -7.63
N VAL A 41 0.60 -20.78 -8.32
CA VAL A 41 0.27 -20.76 -9.75
C VAL A 41 -0.86 -19.73 -9.88
N PHE A 42 -0.59 -18.58 -10.49
CA PHE A 42 -1.62 -17.62 -10.85
C PHE A 42 -2.56 -18.35 -11.82
N ASN A 43 -3.67 -18.87 -11.31
CA ASN A 43 -4.66 -19.54 -12.14
C ASN A 43 -5.28 -18.47 -13.04
N GLN A 44 -5.07 -18.61 -14.34
CA GLN A 44 -5.34 -17.56 -15.33
C GLN A 44 -6.84 -17.32 -15.58
N ASP A 45 -7.72 -18.09 -14.92
CA ASP A 45 -9.17 -18.07 -15.12
C ASP A 45 -9.94 -17.27 -14.05
N ASP A 46 -9.29 -16.76 -13.00
CA ASP A 46 -9.91 -16.00 -11.89
C ASP A 46 -9.41 -14.54 -11.82
N TRP A 47 -9.23 -13.89 -12.97
CA TRP A 47 -8.92 -12.46 -12.98
C TRP A 47 -10.16 -11.66 -12.63
N SER A 48 -10.12 -10.92 -11.52
CA SER A 48 -11.15 -9.92 -11.25
C SER A 48 -11.23 -8.93 -12.41
N GLU A 49 -12.43 -8.41 -12.68
CA GLU A 49 -12.66 -7.49 -13.79
C GLU A 49 -11.71 -6.28 -13.75
N LEU A 50 -11.35 -5.84 -12.53
CA LEU A 50 -10.37 -4.77 -12.30
C LEU A 50 -8.99 -5.11 -12.85
N VAL A 51 -8.48 -6.31 -12.60
CA VAL A 51 -7.17 -6.72 -13.09
C VAL A 51 -7.18 -6.88 -14.61
N HIS A 52 -8.26 -7.40 -15.18
CA HIS A 52 -8.41 -7.47 -16.62
C HIS A 52 -8.33 -6.08 -17.28
N LYS A 53 -9.02 -5.08 -16.70
CA LYS A 53 -8.95 -3.69 -17.18
C LYS A 53 -7.55 -3.10 -17.08
N ILE A 54 -6.83 -3.33 -15.98
CA ILE A 54 -5.44 -2.88 -15.82
C ILE A 54 -4.53 -3.48 -16.89
N ARG A 55 -4.71 -4.77 -17.19
CA ARG A 55 -3.94 -5.44 -18.25
C ARG A 55 -4.25 -4.88 -19.63
N ILE A 56 -5.52 -4.61 -19.94
CA ILE A 56 -5.91 -3.93 -21.18
C ILE A 56 -5.22 -2.57 -21.27
N LEU A 57 -5.27 -1.76 -20.20
CA LEU A 57 -4.61 -0.46 -20.16
C LEU A 57 -3.11 -0.57 -20.41
N ASN A 58 -2.44 -1.55 -19.80
CA ASN A 58 -1.00 -1.76 -20.00
C ASN A 58 -0.65 -2.20 -21.42
N SER A 59 -1.48 -3.02 -22.06
CA SER A 59 -1.31 -3.39 -23.47
C SER A 59 -1.50 -2.21 -24.44
N ARG A 60 -2.18 -1.15 -24.00
CA ARG A 60 -2.50 0.05 -24.79
C ARG A 60 -1.72 1.29 -24.36
N GLY A 61 -0.63 1.14 -23.60
CA GLY A 61 0.20 2.26 -23.20
C GLY A 61 -0.42 3.21 -22.16
N ALA A 62 -1.52 2.81 -21.52
CA ALA A 62 -2.31 3.61 -20.57
C ALA A 62 -2.86 4.91 -21.19
N GLU A 63 -3.42 4.83 -22.41
CA GLU A 63 -3.97 5.98 -23.13
C GLU A 63 -5.50 6.14 -23.01
N ASP A 64 -6.22 5.06 -22.67
CA ASP A 64 -7.69 5.04 -22.57
C ASP A 64 -8.17 5.73 -21.28
N ARG A 65 -8.28 7.06 -21.34
CA ARG A 65 -8.58 7.90 -20.18
C ARG A 65 -9.88 7.55 -19.46
N PRO A 66 -11.02 7.27 -20.13
CA PRO A 66 -12.23 6.79 -19.47
C PRO A 66 -12.00 5.50 -18.66
N LEU A 67 -11.31 4.52 -19.25
CA LEU A 67 -11.03 3.25 -18.57
C LEU A 67 -10.07 3.43 -17.38
N ILE A 68 -9.10 4.35 -17.48
CA ILE A 68 -8.21 4.70 -16.36
C ILE A 68 -9.02 5.26 -15.19
N LEU A 69 -9.92 6.21 -15.43
CA LEU A 69 -10.75 6.79 -14.37
C LEU A 69 -11.65 5.74 -13.72
N GLU A 70 -12.19 4.81 -14.51
CA GLU A 70 -12.95 3.67 -13.97
C GLU A 70 -12.09 2.77 -13.07
N VAL A 71 -10.85 2.47 -13.48
CA VAL A 71 -9.89 1.70 -12.66
C VAL A 71 -9.54 2.44 -11.37
N CYS A 72 -9.37 3.76 -11.42
CA CYS A 72 -9.12 4.59 -10.23
C CYS A 72 -10.30 4.55 -9.25
N ASP A 73 -11.54 4.66 -9.74
CA ASP A 73 -12.75 4.62 -8.93
C ASP A 73 -12.97 3.23 -8.28
N ARG A 74 -12.73 2.16 -9.06
CA ARG A 74 -12.82 0.78 -8.57
C ARG A 74 -11.76 0.45 -7.52
N ALA A 75 -10.57 1.04 -7.60
CA ALA A 75 -9.48 0.87 -6.62
C ALA A 75 -9.70 1.71 -5.34
N SER A 76 -10.95 1.86 -4.90
CA SER A 76 -11.33 2.73 -3.78
C SER A 76 -11.27 2.05 -2.42
N THR A 77 -11.33 0.72 -2.36
CA THR A 77 -11.30 -0.08 -1.12
C THR A 77 -9.97 -0.81 -0.93
N ASP A 78 -9.64 -1.23 0.29
CA ASP A 78 -8.37 -1.92 0.57
C ASP A 78 -8.17 -3.19 -0.27
N ALA A 79 -9.23 -3.98 -0.45
CA ALA A 79 -9.20 -5.22 -1.22
C ALA A 79 -8.95 -4.94 -2.72
N THR A 80 -9.72 -4.04 -3.33
CA THR A 80 -9.60 -3.70 -4.74
C THR A 80 -8.31 -2.94 -5.06
N ALA A 81 -7.88 -2.05 -4.17
CA ALA A 81 -6.59 -1.38 -4.26
C ALA A 81 -5.43 -2.39 -4.24
N ARG A 82 -5.51 -3.40 -3.37
CA ARG A 82 -4.49 -4.46 -3.30
C ARG A 82 -4.45 -5.30 -4.56
N GLU A 83 -5.60 -5.64 -5.13
CA GLU A 83 -5.67 -6.32 -6.44
C GLU A 83 -5.05 -5.48 -7.54
N ALA A 84 -5.34 -4.18 -7.59
CA ALA A 84 -4.77 -3.27 -8.57
C ALA A 84 -3.24 -3.17 -8.45
N ILE A 85 -2.72 -3.06 -7.22
CA ILE A 85 -1.27 -3.04 -6.97
C ILE A 85 -0.62 -4.37 -7.38
N LYS A 86 -1.25 -5.52 -7.10
CA LYS A 86 -0.74 -6.82 -7.54
C LYS A 86 -0.69 -6.92 -9.07
N ALA A 87 -1.71 -6.43 -9.76
CA ALA A 87 -1.73 -6.38 -11.22
C ALA A 87 -0.59 -5.52 -11.78
N LEU A 88 -0.41 -4.31 -11.23
CA LEU A 88 0.69 -3.42 -11.62
C LEU A 88 2.05 -4.06 -11.33
N MET A 89 2.22 -4.69 -10.17
CA MET A 89 3.45 -5.37 -9.78
C MET A 89 3.80 -6.50 -10.73
N TYR A 90 2.83 -7.31 -11.15
CA TYR A 90 3.03 -8.39 -12.11
C TYR A 90 3.55 -7.85 -13.44
N GLU A 91 2.92 -6.80 -13.97
CA GLU A 91 3.31 -6.17 -15.24
C GLU A 91 4.67 -5.48 -15.16
N LEU A 92 4.98 -4.85 -14.03
CA LEU A 92 6.29 -4.26 -13.75
C LEU A 92 7.39 -5.34 -13.67
N LYS A 93 7.12 -6.49 -13.06
CA LYS A 93 8.11 -7.55 -12.86
C LYS A 93 8.33 -8.43 -14.09
N HIS A 94 7.26 -8.75 -14.82
CA HIS A 94 7.27 -9.78 -15.86
C HIS A 94 6.96 -9.24 -17.27
N GLY A 95 6.52 -7.99 -17.39
CA GLY A 95 6.24 -7.37 -18.68
C GLY A 95 7.51 -7.11 -19.50
N CYS A 96 7.35 -6.97 -20.81
CA CYS A 96 8.39 -6.40 -21.67
C CYS A 96 8.58 -4.90 -21.34
N ALA A 97 9.64 -4.28 -21.87
CA ALA A 97 9.97 -2.88 -21.57
C ALA A 97 8.79 -1.91 -21.82
N ASP A 98 8.01 -2.10 -22.89
CA ASP A 98 6.85 -1.28 -23.20
C ASP A 98 5.72 -1.45 -22.17
N ALA A 99 5.44 -2.69 -21.77
CA ALA A 99 4.46 -2.99 -20.73
C ALA A 99 4.88 -2.43 -19.36
N GLN A 100 6.16 -2.53 -19.01
CA GLN A 100 6.71 -1.94 -17.79
C GLN A 100 6.58 -0.41 -17.79
N LEU A 101 6.88 0.24 -18.92
CA LEU A 101 6.69 1.69 -19.08
C LEU A 101 5.22 2.09 -18.95
N SER A 102 4.33 1.32 -19.56
CA SER A 102 2.89 1.54 -19.43
C SER A 102 2.41 1.37 -17.99
N ALA A 103 2.85 0.31 -17.31
CA ALA A 103 2.49 0.06 -15.91
C ALA A 103 3.01 1.17 -15.00
N ALA A 104 4.24 1.66 -15.21
CA ALA A 104 4.79 2.78 -14.47
C ALA A 104 3.99 4.08 -14.71
N ARG A 105 3.54 4.33 -15.95
CA ARG A 105 2.67 5.46 -16.28
C ARG A 105 1.31 5.33 -15.60
N LEU A 106 0.68 4.16 -15.68
CA LEU A 106 -0.60 3.88 -15.06
C LEU A 106 -0.52 4.08 -13.54
N TRP A 107 0.54 3.56 -12.91
CA TRP A 107 0.80 3.77 -11.49
C TRP A 107 0.86 5.27 -11.12
N ALA A 108 1.60 6.08 -11.89
CA ALA A 108 1.66 7.53 -11.69
C ALA A 108 0.28 8.21 -11.80
N ILE A 109 -0.54 7.79 -12.76
CA ILE A 109 -1.88 8.35 -12.95
C ILE A 109 -2.78 7.94 -11.78
N MET A 110 -2.75 6.68 -11.38
CA MET A 110 -3.54 6.17 -10.25
C MET A 110 -3.16 6.84 -8.93
N LEU A 111 -1.87 7.08 -8.66
CA LEU A 111 -1.44 7.81 -7.47
C LEU A 111 -2.05 9.22 -7.35
N ARG A 112 -2.45 9.84 -8.46
CA ARG A 112 -3.02 11.20 -8.50
C ARG A 112 -4.56 11.20 -8.52
N ASN A 113 -5.20 10.08 -8.87
CA ASN A 113 -6.64 10.02 -9.12
C ASN A 113 -7.39 8.99 -8.27
N SER A 114 -6.68 8.04 -7.64
CA SER A 114 -7.29 6.99 -6.82
C SER A 114 -7.43 7.40 -5.35
N SER A 115 -8.13 6.57 -4.57
CA SER A 115 -8.35 6.82 -3.14
C SER A 115 -7.07 6.67 -2.30
N ALA A 116 -7.14 7.14 -1.04
CA ALA A 116 -6.09 6.92 -0.04
C ALA A 116 -5.79 5.43 0.20
N ALA A 117 -6.76 4.52 -0.05
CA ALA A 117 -6.53 3.08 0.05
C ALA A 117 -5.52 2.61 -1.00
N PHE A 118 -5.62 3.10 -2.24
CA PHE A 118 -4.65 2.79 -3.29
C PHE A 118 -3.26 3.33 -2.96
N ILE A 119 -3.17 4.58 -2.49
CA ILE A 119 -1.90 5.19 -2.10
C ILE A 119 -1.26 4.39 -0.96
N PHE A 120 -2.04 3.99 0.05
CA PHE A 120 -1.57 3.15 1.14
C PHE A 120 -1.06 1.79 0.65
N GLN A 121 -1.84 1.08 -0.19
CA GLN A 121 -1.40 -0.20 -0.76
C GLN A 121 -0.18 -0.06 -1.67
N SER A 122 0.00 1.09 -2.33
CA SER A 122 1.21 1.40 -3.09
C SER A 122 2.45 1.61 -2.23
N THR A 123 2.31 1.69 -0.90
CA THR A 123 3.43 1.70 0.05
C THR A 123 3.75 0.34 0.64
N ALA A 124 3.08 -0.72 0.19
CA ALA A 124 3.35 -2.08 0.62
C ALA A 124 4.81 -2.45 0.37
N VAL A 125 5.43 -3.13 1.34
CA VAL A 125 6.87 -3.42 1.37
C VAL A 125 7.33 -4.08 0.08
N ASP A 126 6.64 -5.10 -0.38
CA ASP A 126 7.13 -5.86 -1.51
C ASP A 126 6.80 -5.21 -2.87
N PHE A 127 5.79 -4.34 -2.93
CA PHE A 127 5.60 -3.49 -4.11
C PHE A 127 6.79 -2.55 -4.22
N LEU A 128 7.15 -1.88 -3.12
CA LEU A 128 8.35 -1.03 -3.07
C LEU A 128 9.65 -1.80 -3.31
N ALA A 129 9.76 -3.05 -2.85
CA ALA A 129 10.89 -3.92 -3.16
C ALA A 129 10.97 -4.24 -4.66
N THR A 130 9.83 -4.44 -5.33
CA THR A 130 9.78 -4.64 -6.79
C THR A 130 10.23 -3.37 -7.53
N ILE A 131 9.81 -2.20 -7.06
CA ILE A 131 10.26 -0.91 -7.60
C ILE A 131 11.77 -0.73 -7.40
N GLU A 132 12.28 -1.04 -6.21
CA GLU A 132 13.71 -1.00 -5.89
C GLU A 132 14.53 -1.92 -6.80
N GLU A 133 14.11 -3.18 -6.94
CA GLU A 133 14.74 -4.16 -7.82
C GLU A 133 14.79 -3.65 -9.27
N LEU A 134 13.69 -3.11 -9.78
CA LEU A 134 13.65 -2.56 -11.14
C LEU A 134 14.64 -1.42 -11.34
N ILE A 135 14.73 -0.49 -10.38
CA ILE A 135 15.62 0.68 -10.46
C ILE A 135 17.09 0.27 -10.33
N LEU A 136 17.41 -0.64 -9.40
CA LEU A 136 18.80 -1.02 -9.12
C LEU A 136 19.34 -2.09 -10.09
N SER A 137 18.46 -2.85 -10.73
CA SER A 137 18.87 -3.90 -11.66
C SER A 137 19.61 -3.33 -12.88
N ASN A 138 20.72 -3.97 -13.26
CA ASN A 138 21.45 -3.62 -14.48
C ASN A 138 20.91 -4.31 -15.74
N THR A 139 19.95 -5.24 -15.60
CA THR A 139 19.29 -5.90 -16.72
C THR A 139 18.01 -5.19 -17.16
N THR A 140 17.46 -4.33 -16.31
CA THR A 140 16.32 -3.48 -16.65
C THR A 140 16.73 -2.40 -17.65
N SER A 141 15.91 -2.18 -18.68
CA SER A 141 16.12 -1.11 -19.66
C SER A 141 16.31 0.24 -18.96
N SER A 142 17.32 1.01 -19.38
CA SER A 142 17.60 2.33 -18.83
C SER A 142 16.40 3.28 -18.87
N LEU A 143 15.58 3.18 -19.92
CA LEU A 143 14.36 3.97 -20.07
C LEU A 143 13.32 3.61 -19.01
N VAL A 144 13.14 2.31 -18.72
CA VAL A 144 12.24 1.83 -17.66
C VAL A 144 12.72 2.31 -16.30
N ARG A 145 14.03 2.14 -16.00
CA ARG A 145 14.62 2.62 -14.73
C ARG A 145 14.37 4.11 -14.52
N ASN A 146 14.72 4.92 -15.52
CA ASN A 146 14.52 6.37 -15.44
C ASN A 146 13.06 6.74 -15.23
N ARG A 147 12.14 6.05 -15.92
CA ARG A 147 10.71 6.31 -15.79
C ARG A 147 10.20 5.94 -14.40
N VAL A 148 10.53 4.74 -13.90
CA VAL A 148 10.11 4.27 -12.58
C VAL A 148 10.69 5.15 -11.47
N THR A 149 11.96 5.54 -11.56
CA THR A 149 12.59 6.50 -10.63
C THR A 149 11.87 7.85 -10.65
N SER A 150 11.53 8.38 -11.83
CA SER A 150 10.76 9.64 -11.94
C SER A 150 9.40 9.53 -11.25
N VAL A 151 8.67 8.43 -11.46
CA VAL A 151 7.35 8.23 -10.84
C VAL A 151 7.46 8.09 -9.33
N LEU A 152 8.48 7.40 -8.81
CA LEU A 152 8.75 7.34 -7.37
C LEU A 152 9.03 8.74 -6.80
N GLY A 153 9.81 9.56 -7.51
CA GLY A 153 10.04 10.95 -7.15
C GLY A 153 8.72 11.72 -7.03
N ASP A 154 7.90 11.70 -8.08
CA ASP A 154 6.59 12.35 -8.09
C ASP A 154 5.68 11.84 -6.97
N ALA A 155 5.76 10.54 -6.62
CA ALA A 155 5.03 9.94 -5.52
C ALA A 155 5.45 10.53 -4.17
N VAL A 156 6.75 10.77 -3.94
CA VAL A 156 7.27 11.42 -2.72
C VAL A 156 6.73 12.85 -2.60
N LEU A 157 6.75 13.62 -3.69
CA LEU A 157 6.28 15.00 -3.69
C LEU A 157 4.77 15.07 -3.46
N SER A 158 4.01 14.22 -4.14
CA SER A 158 2.54 14.25 -4.12
C SER A 158 1.97 13.66 -2.81
N ASN A 159 2.70 12.75 -2.16
CA ASN A 159 2.24 12.03 -0.98
C ASN A 159 3.22 12.17 0.19
N PRO A 160 3.48 13.40 0.70
CA PRO A 160 4.54 13.65 1.68
C PRO A 160 4.31 12.98 3.04
N ALA A 161 3.06 12.67 3.38
CA ALA A 161 2.68 11.93 4.60
C ALA A 161 3.12 10.45 4.56
N HIS A 162 3.33 9.89 3.36
CA HIS A 162 3.70 8.49 3.18
C HIS A 162 5.22 8.32 3.18
N GLY A 163 5.80 8.25 4.38
CA GLY A 163 7.26 8.14 4.57
C GLY A 163 7.92 6.93 3.89
N ALA A 164 7.16 5.91 3.50
CA ALA A 164 7.68 4.74 2.79
C ALA A 164 8.25 5.10 1.40
N PHE A 165 7.56 5.94 0.61
CA PHE A 165 8.09 6.42 -0.67
C PHE A 165 9.39 7.19 -0.47
N ARG A 166 9.43 8.05 0.57
CA ARG A 166 10.63 8.83 0.89
C ARG A 166 11.79 7.93 1.26
N ARG A 167 11.57 6.90 2.08
CA ARG A 167 12.62 5.94 2.44
C ARG A 167 13.22 5.28 1.20
N LEU A 168 12.39 4.77 0.30
CA LEU A 168 12.88 4.17 -0.95
C LEU A 168 13.61 5.20 -1.81
N TRP A 169 13.06 6.41 -1.97
CA TRP A 169 13.69 7.49 -2.73
C TRP A 169 15.11 7.80 -2.23
N MET A 170 15.31 7.86 -0.91
CA MET A 170 16.65 8.12 -0.36
C MET A 170 17.67 7.03 -0.70
N THR A 171 17.21 5.79 -0.94
CA THR A 171 18.08 4.67 -1.36
C THR A 171 18.41 4.72 -2.84
N VAL A 172 17.44 5.07 -3.69
CA VAL A 172 17.56 4.89 -5.15
C VAL A 172 17.71 6.18 -5.95
N LYS A 173 17.66 7.35 -5.30
CA LYS A 173 17.75 8.64 -6.00
C LYS A 173 19.08 8.77 -6.74
N PRO A 174 19.08 9.34 -7.96
CA PRO A 174 20.32 9.62 -8.68
C PRO A 174 21.24 10.59 -7.90
N PRO A 175 22.57 10.47 -8.06
CA PRO A 175 23.50 11.45 -7.52
C PRO A 175 23.13 12.87 -7.98
N GLY A 176 22.99 13.81 -7.04
CA GLY A 176 22.63 15.20 -7.32
C GLY A 176 21.12 15.46 -7.46
N ALA A 177 20.26 14.42 -7.39
CA ALA A 177 18.83 14.65 -7.29
C ALA A 177 18.48 15.28 -5.92
N PRO A 178 17.62 16.32 -5.90
CA PRO A 178 17.27 17.00 -4.67
C PRO A 178 16.55 16.07 -3.69
N ASP A 179 16.72 16.33 -2.41
CA ASP A 179 15.79 15.81 -1.42
C ASP A 179 14.44 16.43 -1.71
N GLN A 180 13.49 15.63 -2.21
CA GLN A 180 12.17 16.11 -2.61
C GLN A 180 11.41 16.82 -1.47
N THR A 181 11.87 16.65 -0.24
CA THR A 181 11.42 17.33 0.97
C THR A 181 11.79 18.81 1.04
N MET A 182 12.73 19.29 0.22
CA MET A 182 13.16 20.70 0.20
C MET A 182 12.21 21.61 -0.58
N PHE A 183 11.31 21.05 -1.40
CA PHE A 183 10.36 21.86 -2.20
C PHE A 183 9.02 22.13 -1.50
N THR A 184 8.78 21.54 -0.33
CA THR A 184 7.58 21.80 0.47
C THR A 184 7.86 22.85 1.54
N THR A 185 8.23 24.06 1.14
CA THR A 185 8.07 25.22 2.02
C THR A 185 6.60 25.62 2.01
N PRO A 186 5.91 25.68 3.17
CA PRO A 186 4.55 26.20 3.21
C PRO A 186 4.59 27.69 2.85
N PHE A 187 3.82 28.07 1.84
CA PHE A 187 3.39 29.46 1.63
C PHE A 187 2.09 29.67 2.39
#